data_AF-A0AAX2Q9P1-F1
#
_entry.id   AF-A0AAX2Q9P1-F1
#
_cell.length_a   1.000
_cell.length_b   1.000
_cell.length_c   1.000
_cell.angle_alpha   90.00
_cell.angle_beta   90.00
_cell.angle_gamma   90.00
#
_symmetry.space_group_name_H-M   'P 1'
#
loop_
_entity.id
_entity.type
_entity.pdbx_description
1 polymer ?
#
loop_
_entity_poly.entity_id
_entity_poly.type
_entity_poly.pdbx_seq_one_letter_code
_entity_poly.pdbx_strand_id
1 'polypeptide(L)'
;RPIFLSAFIVLAHMAIKSYDLVVALTSGGPGGSAWLPSNFMYEYTFKRNEMAVGSASAIIMLMTISAIIVPYLYSELKEKAR
;
A
#
# COMPACT_ATOMS: atom_id res chain seq x y z
N ARG A 1 -17.89 19.43 1.70
CA ARG A 1 -16.61 19.31 0.95
C ARG A 1 -16.14 17.86 0.96
N PRO A 2 -16.89 16.93 0.34
CA PRO A 2 -16.61 15.49 0.45
C PRO A 2 -15.41 15.05 -0.42
N ILE A 3 -15.16 15.78 -1.50
CA ILE A 3 -14.18 15.44 -2.56
C ILE A 3 -12.72 15.46 -2.06
N PHE A 4 -12.39 16.29 -1.06
CA PHE A 4 -11.03 16.36 -0.53
C PHE A 4 -10.64 15.10 0.25
N LEU A 5 -11.57 14.58 1.08
CA LEU A 5 -11.34 13.37 1.87
C LEU A 5 -11.23 12.14 0.97
N SER A 6 -12.10 12.02 -0.04
CA SER A 6 -12.00 10.94 -1.01
C SER A 6 -10.71 10.98 -1.81
N ALA A 7 -10.32 12.14 -2.36
CA ALA A 7 -9.05 12.29 -3.08
C ALA A 7 -7.82 11.98 -2.21
N PHE A 8 -7.82 12.44 -0.95
CA PHE A 8 -6.73 12.16 -0.01
C PHE A 8 -6.57 10.66 0.28
N ILE A 9 -7.67 9.95 0.55
CA ILE A 9 -7.67 8.50 0.81
C ILE A 9 -7.26 7.72 -0.44
N VAL A 10 -7.69 8.18 -1.63
CA VAL A 10 -7.29 7.59 -2.91
C VAL A 10 -5.78 7.73 -3.13
N LEU A 11 -5.23 8.92 -2.92
CA LEU A 11 -3.79 9.16 -3.03
C LEU A 11 -2.99 8.37 -1.99
N ALA A 12 -3.47 8.31 -0.73
CA ALA A 12 -2.81 7.60 0.34
C ALA A 12 -2.67 6.10 0.05
N HIS A 13 -3.70 5.43 -0.47
CA HIS A 13 -3.58 3.99 -0.77
C HIS A 13 -2.68 3.70 -1.97
N MET A 14 -2.66 4.59 -2.98
CA MET A 14 -1.77 4.46 -4.13
C MET A 14 -0.30 4.63 -3.71
N ALA A 15 -0.03 5.56 -2.80
CA ALA A 15 1.31 5.78 -2.26
C ALA A 15 1.86 4.54 -1.54
N ILE A 16 1.03 3.81 -0.78
CA ILE A 16 1.47 2.60 -0.04
C ILE A 16 1.98 1.49 -0.98
N LYS A 17 1.41 1.38 -2.19
CA LYS A 17 1.79 0.38 -3.20
C LYS A 17 2.83 0.89 -4.20
N SER A 18 3.35 2.11 -4.05
CA SER A 18 4.23 2.78 -5.03
C SER A 18 5.68 2.25 -5.05
N TYR A 19 5.85 0.94 -4.95
CA TYR A 19 7.12 0.23 -4.98
C TYR A 19 7.96 0.57 -6.21
N ASP A 20 7.36 0.48 -7.39
CA ASP A 20 8.07 0.65 -8.67
C ASP A 20 8.68 2.04 -8.80
N LEU A 21 7.96 3.08 -8.36
CA LEU A 21 8.43 4.46 -8.42
C LEU A 21 9.62 4.70 -7.48
N VAL A 22 9.51 4.26 -6.21
CA VAL A 22 10.57 4.45 -5.21
C VAL A 22 11.84 3.71 -5.60
N VAL A 23 11.70 2.49 -6.13
CA VAL A 23 12.87 1.70 -6.55
C VAL A 23 13.51 2.30 -7.80
N ALA A 24 12.73 2.75 -8.77
CA ALA A 24 13.24 3.39 -9.98
C ALA A 24 14.02 4.69 -9.69
N LEU A 25 13.55 5.51 -8.74
CA LEU A 25 14.16 6.81 -8.46
C LEU A 25 15.26 6.78 -7.41
N THR A 26 15.14 5.90 -6.41
CA THR A 26 16.00 5.94 -5.21
C THR A 26 16.51 4.58 -4.78
N SER A 27 16.02 3.48 -5.37
CA SER A 27 16.29 2.12 -4.90
C SER A 27 16.00 1.93 -3.39
N GLY A 28 15.05 2.70 -2.83
CA GLY A 28 14.71 2.69 -1.41
C GLY A 28 15.48 3.70 -0.53
N GLY A 29 16.36 4.52 -1.12
CA GLY A 29 17.10 5.59 -0.43
C GLY A 29 18.24 5.07 0.46
N PRO A 30 19.23 5.93 0.78
CA PRO A 30 20.35 5.55 1.65
C PRO A 30 19.86 5.17 3.04
N GLY A 31 20.29 3.99 3.53
CA GLY A 31 19.88 3.46 4.84
C GLY A 31 18.40 3.09 4.96
N GLY A 32 17.67 3.10 3.85
CA GLY A 32 16.26 2.75 3.79
C GLY A 32 15.27 3.86 4.14
N SER A 33 15.67 5.11 3.94
CA SER A 33 14.85 6.30 4.18
C SER A 33 13.56 6.38 3.35
N ALA A 34 13.45 5.64 2.24
CA ALA A 34 12.25 5.61 1.40
C ALA A 34 11.53 4.24 1.42
N TRP A 35 11.71 3.41 2.45
CA TRP A 35 11.12 2.07 2.44
C TRP A 35 9.61 2.09 2.62
N LEU A 36 8.94 1.45 1.67
CA LEU A 36 7.50 1.18 1.72
C LEU A 36 7.25 -0.25 2.21
N PRO A 37 6.05 -0.56 2.73
CA PRO A 37 5.64 -1.92 3.06
C PRO A 37 5.85 -2.91 1.89
N SER A 38 5.74 -2.44 0.65
CA SER A 38 6.02 -3.24 -0.55
C SER A 38 7.48 -3.64 -0.73
N ASN A 39 8.43 -2.84 -0.23
CA ASN A 39 9.86 -3.18 -0.29
C ASN A 39 10.14 -4.44 0.53
N PHE A 40 9.47 -4.61 1.67
CA PHE A 40 9.60 -5.80 2.50
C PHE A 40 9.18 -7.06 1.73
N MET A 41 8.05 -7.03 1.02
CA MET A 41 7.64 -8.17 0.19
C MET A 41 8.70 -8.49 -0.87
N TYR A 42 9.20 -7.49 -1.58
CA TYR A 42 10.16 -7.72 -2.67
C TYR A 42 11.49 -8.27 -2.17
N GLU A 43 12.04 -7.69 -1.10
CA GLU A 43 13.34 -8.10 -0.56
C GLU A 43 13.31 -9.56 -0.09
N TYR A 44 12.25 -9.97 0.62
CA TYR A 44 12.14 -11.34 1.14
C TYR A 44 11.75 -12.35 0.05
N THR A 45 10.91 -11.97 -0.91
CA THR A 45 10.48 -12.89 -1.99
C THR A 45 11.58 -13.10 -3.02
N PHE A 46 12.19 -12.03 -3.52
CA PHE A 46 13.03 -12.08 -4.73
C PHE A 46 14.53 -11.96 -4.44
N LYS A 47 14.94 -11.26 -3.38
CA LYS A 47 16.38 -11.15 -3.03
C LYS A 47 16.85 -12.23 -2.05
N ARG A 48 16.00 -12.63 -1.10
CA ARG A 48 16.33 -13.65 -0.09
C ARG A 48 15.79 -15.05 -0.42
N ASN A 49 14.99 -15.18 -1.49
CA ASN A 49 14.34 -16.43 -1.90
C ASN A 49 13.45 -17.07 -0.80
N GLU A 50 13.00 -16.27 0.17
CA GLU A 50 12.10 -16.67 1.25
C GLU A 50 10.64 -16.40 0.85
N MET A 51 10.16 -17.10 -0.18
CA MET A 51 8.83 -16.85 -0.77
C MET A 51 7.67 -16.99 0.22
N ALA A 52 7.81 -17.84 1.23
CA ALA A 52 6.80 -18.00 2.28
C ALA A 52 6.64 -16.73 3.13
N VAL A 53 7.76 -16.11 3.53
CA VAL A 53 7.78 -14.85 4.30
C VAL A 53 7.31 -13.69 3.42
N GLY A 54 7.76 -13.68 2.15
CA GLY A 54 7.30 -12.76 1.13
C GLY A 54 5.77 -12.78 0.96
N SER A 55 5.19 -13.96 0.82
CA SER A 55 3.74 -14.16 0.68
C SER A 55 2.97 -13.76 1.94
N ALA A 56 3.47 -14.10 3.13
CA ALA A 56 2.86 -13.68 4.39
C ALA A 56 2.82 -12.15 4.52
N SER A 57 3.91 -11.46 4.14
CA SER A 57 3.97 -10.00 4.17
C SER A 57 3.00 -9.34 3.18
N ALA A 58 2.81 -9.94 1.99
CA ALA A 58 1.84 -9.48 1.01
C ALA A 58 0.40 -9.58 1.54
N ILE A 59 0.06 -10.67 2.23
CA ILE A 59 -1.26 -10.86 2.85
C ILE A 59 -1.49 -9.86 4.01
N ILE A 60 -0.49 -9.61 4.85
CA ILE A 60 -0.59 -8.60 5.91
C ILE A 60 -0.81 -7.20 5.33
N MET A 61 -0.07 -6.86 4.26
CA MET A 61 -0.23 -5.60 3.54
C MET A 61 -1.63 -5.49 2.91
N LEU A 62 -2.15 -6.57 2.31
CA LEU A 62 -3.49 -6.63 1.75
C LEU A 62 -4.56 -6.40 2.82
N MET A 63 -4.46 -7.06 3.98
CA MET A 63 -5.39 -6.87 5.10
C MET A 63 -5.39 -5.43 5.59
N THR A 64 -4.21 -4.82 5.73
CA THR A 64 -4.06 -3.43 6.20
C THR A 64 -4.75 -2.45 5.24
N ILE A 65 -4.52 -2.61 3.93
CA ILE A 65 -5.13 -1.74 2.93
C ILE A 65 -6.63 -2.00 2.83
N SER A 66 -7.05 -3.26 2.87
CA SER A 66 -8.47 -3.62 2.82
C SER A 66 -9.23 -3.08 4.03
N ALA A 67 -8.63 -3.09 5.22
CA ALA A 67 -9.23 -2.49 6.42
C ALA A 67 -9.46 -0.98 6.28
N ILE A 68 -8.71 -0.28 5.43
CA ILE A 68 -8.91 1.14 5.14
C ILE A 68 -9.92 1.33 4.00
N ILE A 69 -9.80 0.57 2.91
CA ILE A 69 -10.61 0.74 1.70
C ILE A 69 -12.05 0.24 1.89
N VAL A 70 -12.26 -0.91 2.55
CA VAL A 70 -13.60 -1.51 2.73
C VAL A 70 -14.58 -0.60 3.47
N PRO A 71 -14.25 -0.03 4.65
CA PRO A 71 -15.17 0.87 5.34
C PRO A 71 -15.37 2.19 4.57
N TYR A 72 -14.34 2.66 3.84
CA TYR A 72 -14.47 3.83 2.98
C TYR A 72 -15.45 3.57 1.82
N LEU A 73 -15.28 2.47 1.09
CA LEU A 73 -16.16 2.08 0.00
C LEU A 73 -17.60 1.91 0.50
N TYR A 74 -17.79 1.30 1.66
CA TYR A 74 -19.11 1.18 2.28
C TYR A 74 -19.71 2.54 2.64
N SER A 75 -18.91 3.46 3.18
CA SER A 75 -19.35 4.81 3.54
C SER A 75 -19.70 5.64 2.30
N GLU A 76 -18.90 5.56 1.23
CA GLU A 76 -19.12 6.30 -0.02
C GLU A 76 -20.34 5.75 -0.79
N LEU A 77 -20.50 4.42 -0.85
CA LEU A 77 -21.70 3.79 -1.44
C LEU A 77 -22.97 4.13 -0.66
N LYS A 78 -22.88 4.20 0.68
CA LYS A 78 -24.01 4.57 1.55
C LYS A 78 -24.34 6.07 1.46
N GLU A 79 -23.34 6.94 1.26
CA GLU A 79 -23.55 8.37 1.03
C GLU A 79 -24.24 8.64 -0.31
N LYS A 80 -23.99 7.82 -1.35
CA LYS A 80 -24.69 7.89 -2.64
C LYS A 80 -26.14 7.39 -2.63
N ALA A 81 -26.50 6.54 -1.66
CA ALA A 81 -27.82 5.94 -1.55
C ALA A 81 -28.83 6.79 -0.74
N ARG A 82 -28.37 7.88 -0.12
CA ARG A 82 -29.19 8.82 0.66
C ARG A 82 -29.36 10.13 -0.10
#